data_AF-A0A097PJF9-F1
#
_entry.id   AF-A0A097PJF9-F1
#
_cell.length_a   1.000
_cell.length_b   1.000
_cell.length_c   1.000
_cell.angle_alpha   90.00
_cell.angle_beta   90.00
_cell.angle_gamma   90.00
#
_symmetry.space_group_name_H-M   'P 1'
#
loop_
_entity.id
_entity.type
_entity.pdbx_description
1 polymer ?
#
loop_
_entity_poly.entity_id
_entity_poly.type
_entity_poly.pdbx_seq_one_letter_code
_entity_poly.pdbx_strand_id
1 'polypeptide(L)'
;GYCMISVLETMKTFSVEDGLTEEAIVAKLRTCCYHYLFLHTSLRHNSSGTSRWGEFGEGGLLWGECNGKHFEWFDGTPVTELLYKVRELYGIDQEATFRNVTVSSEKRPRPLYLGTATQIGAIPTEGIPSLLKVLLPSNCFGLPVLYIRDLLLNPPPYAIASAIQSTCKLMNNITCPVPEFTCISAAKLVKLLESKEANHIEFRRIKNVVDEILHMYGSSELFAILQMLLDPTWVATGLKIECETLVKECGLISCRIGEIISLDGEKDHEISSFPNIPEDFFEDMESSWKGRVKRAHAEKAFAEVERAAEALSKAVTEDFLPIILRVKAVMSPFGGPKGEISYVLMDEICRGTEMAKGTCIAGSIVEILDHIGCLGIISTHLHGIFDLPLTTKNTVYKAMGTETADGHTKPTWKLIDGICRESLAFETAKKEGIPEAIIRRAEELYHSINGRACSENDMKIGNLSPDSGVDGFDEANDSLRRTSNGSTHASDTLNPSEILQKEVENAVIIVCQKKLIELYKKKSLSELAEVACVMVGAKEQPPPSTIGASSVYILFRPDKKLYVGQTDDLVGRVRAHRSKEGMENATYLYIVVPGKSVASELETLLINQLPRRG
;
A
#
# COMPACT_ATOMS: atom_id res chain seq x y z
N GLY A 1 -6.72 41.23 -23.70
CA GLY A 1 -6.92 40.37 -22.52
C GLY A 1 -6.59 38.95 -22.91
N TYR A 2 -6.40 38.08 -21.93
CA TYR A 2 -6.16 36.65 -22.13
C TYR A 2 -7.47 35.87 -21.94
N CYS A 3 -7.58 34.74 -22.64
CA CYS A 3 -8.67 33.78 -22.47
C CYS A 3 -8.08 32.46 -21.98
N MET A 4 -8.71 31.86 -20.96
CA MET A 4 -8.36 30.53 -20.46
C MET A 4 -9.53 29.58 -20.74
N ILE A 5 -9.25 28.46 -21.40
CA ILE A 5 -10.23 27.41 -21.65
C ILE A 5 -9.82 26.19 -20.84
N SER A 6 -10.70 25.75 -19.95
CA SER A 6 -10.51 24.56 -19.12
C SER A 6 -11.44 23.45 -19.60
N VAL A 7 -10.93 22.25 -19.79
CA VAL A 7 -11.71 21.06 -20.17
C VAL A 7 -11.51 19.97 -19.13
N LEU A 8 -12.61 19.39 -18.65
CA LEU A 8 -12.63 18.23 -17.76
C LEU A 8 -13.21 17.05 -18.53
N GLU A 9 -12.34 16.10 -18.86
CA GLU A 9 -12.66 14.94 -19.69
C GLU A 9 -13.65 14.00 -19.01
N THR A 10 -13.42 13.70 -17.72
CA THR A 10 -14.27 12.80 -16.91
C THR A 10 -15.70 13.31 -16.72
N MET A 11 -15.89 14.63 -16.65
CA MET A 11 -17.20 15.25 -16.47
C MET A 11 -17.86 15.65 -17.81
N LYS A 12 -17.12 15.51 -18.93
CA LYS A 12 -17.49 15.99 -20.26
C LYS A 12 -17.96 17.45 -20.20
N THR A 13 -17.15 18.30 -19.56
CA THR A 13 -17.44 19.73 -19.36
C THR A 13 -16.29 20.60 -19.85
N PHE A 14 -16.60 21.82 -20.29
CA PHE A 14 -15.62 22.86 -20.56
C PHE A 14 -16.09 24.22 -20.05
N SER A 15 -15.15 25.10 -19.68
CA SER A 15 -15.42 26.49 -19.32
C SER A 15 -14.46 27.43 -20.04
N VAL A 16 -14.94 28.62 -20.38
CA VAL A 16 -14.21 29.66 -21.11
C VAL A 16 -14.20 30.93 -20.27
N GLU A 17 -13.05 31.29 -19.71
CA GLU A 17 -12.87 32.56 -18.99
C GLU A 17 -12.13 33.56 -19.88
N ASP A 18 -12.88 34.51 -20.44
CA ASP A 18 -12.35 35.60 -21.27
C ASP A 18 -12.16 36.90 -20.46
N GLY A 19 -11.35 37.81 -20.99
CA GLY A 19 -11.08 39.13 -20.40
C GLY A 19 -10.09 39.11 -19.23
N LEU A 20 -9.30 38.04 -19.06
CA LEU A 20 -8.30 37.95 -18.00
C LEU A 20 -7.11 38.91 -18.24
N THR A 21 -6.50 39.39 -17.15
CA THR A 21 -5.19 40.05 -17.18
C THR A 21 -4.07 39.02 -17.19
N GLU A 22 -2.86 39.41 -17.57
CA GLU A 22 -1.69 38.52 -17.58
C GLU A 22 -1.42 37.90 -16.21
N GLU A 23 -1.50 38.73 -15.16
CA GLU A 23 -1.37 38.28 -13.78
C GLU A 23 -2.48 37.29 -13.36
N ALA A 24 -3.72 37.49 -13.80
CA ALA A 24 -4.84 36.64 -13.43
C ALA A 24 -4.74 35.24 -14.09
N ILE A 25 -4.28 35.16 -15.34
CA ILE A 25 -4.06 33.87 -16.00
C ILE A 25 -2.83 33.15 -15.42
N VAL A 26 -1.76 33.87 -15.06
CA VAL A 26 -0.62 33.31 -14.31
C VAL A 26 -1.05 32.79 -12.93
N ALA A 27 -1.86 33.54 -12.19
CA ALA A 27 -2.38 33.11 -10.88
C ALA A 27 -3.18 31.81 -11.01
N LYS A 28 -4.08 31.70 -12.00
CA LYS A 28 -4.81 30.46 -12.30
C LYS A 28 -3.88 29.31 -12.70
N LEU A 29 -2.89 29.54 -13.56
CA LEU A 29 -1.92 28.51 -13.97
C LEU A 29 -1.00 28.01 -12.84
N ARG A 30 -0.91 28.75 -11.73
CA ARG A 30 -0.23 28.32 -10.49
C ARG A 30 -1.13 27.56 -9.52
N THR A 31 -2.45 27.75 -9.58
CA THR A 31 -3.41 27.11 -8.65
C THR A 31 -4.20 25.95 -9.24
N CYS A 32 -4.39 25.91 -10.56
CA CYS A 32 -5.05 24.81 -11.24
C CYS A 32 -4.10 23.62 -11.44
N CYS A 33 -4.55 22.42 -11.06
CA CYS A 33 -3.95 21.17 -11.52
C CYS A 33 -4.47 20.84 -12.93
N TYR A 34 -3.57 20.49 -13.85
CA TYR A 34 -3.90 20.08 -15.23
C TYR A 34 -2.94 19.00 -15.71
N HIS A 35 -3.40 18.16 -16.65
CA HIS A 35 -2.58 17.12 -17.28
C HIS A 35 -1.81 17.64 -18.50
N TYR A 36 -2.47 18.44 -19.34
CA TYR A 36 -1.92 18.99 -20.59
C TYR A 36 -2.16 20.49 -20.66
N LEU A 37 -1.18 21.22 -21.21
CA LEU A 37 -1.27 22.67 -21.45
C LEU A 37 -1.20 22.93 -22.96
N PHE A 38 -2.19 23.64 -23.48
CA PHE A 38 -2.26 24.01 -24.88
C PHE A 38 -2.20 25.53 -25.03
N LEU A 39 -1.33 26.02 -25.93
CA LEU A 39 -1.19 27.44 -26.25
C LEU A 39 -1.72 27.70 -27.66
N HIS A 40 -2.68 28.61 -27.77
CA HIS A 40 -3.23 28.99 -29.07
C HIS A 40 -2.27 29.96 -29.80
N THR A 41 -2.07 29.77 -31.09
CA THR A 41 -1.11 30.55 -31.90
C THR A 41 -1.39 32.06 -31.97
N SER A 42 -2.59 32.53 -31.64
CA SER A 42 -2.85 33.97 -31.46
C SER A 42 -1.89 34.62 -30.47
N LEU A 43 -1.41 33.88 -29.46
CA LEU A 43 -0.42 34.37 -28.50
C LEU A 43 0.96 34.59 -29.13
N ARG A 44 1.27 34.04 -30.31
CA ARG A 44 2.52 34.29 -31.05
C ARG A 44 2.54 35.67 -31.73
N HIS A 45 1.38 36.33 -31.83
CA HIS A 45 1.21 37.58 -32.56
C HIS A 45 0.98 38.75 -31.60
N ASN A 46 2.08 39.23 -31.01
CA ASN A 46 2.15 40.55 -30.39
C ASN A 46 1.86 41.64 -31.44
N SER A 47 1.22 42.74 -31.03
CA SER A 47 0.97 43.94 -31.85
C SER A 47 2.25 44.58 -32.43
N SER A 48 3.43 44.22 -31.93
CA SER A 48 4.76 44.58 -32.44
C SER A 48 5.31 43.66 -33.56
N GLY A 49 4.60 42.58 -33.93
CA GLY A 49 5.00 41.68 -35.01
C GLY A 49 6.18 40.74 -34.71
N THR A 50 6.69 40.71 -33.47
CA THR A 50 7.77 39.79 -33.07
C THR A 50 7.24 38.47 -32.56
N SER A 51 7.71 37.36 -33.14
CA SER A 51 7.37 35.97 -32.77
C SER A 51 8.04 35.45 -31.49
N ARG A 52 8.53 36.36 -30.63
CA ARG A 52 9.19 36.03 -29.37
C ARG A 52 8.36 36.58 -28.22
N TRP A 53 7.82 35.68 -27.41
CA TRP A 53 7.50 35.99 -26.02
C TRP A 53 8.85 36.30 -25.35
N GLY A 54 9.16 37.58 -25.18
CA GLY A 54 10.40 37.99 -24.54
C GLY A 54 10.30 37.86 -23.02
N GLU A 55 11.43 37.71 -22.34
CA GLU A 55 11.50 37.81 -20.87
C GLU A 55 11.05 39.20 -20.34
N PHE A 56 10.95 40.20 -21.23
CA PHE A 56 10.58 41.57 -20.92
C PHE A 56 9.54 42.10 -21.92
N GLY A 57 8.35 42.46 -21.45
CA GLY A 57 7.25 43.01 -22.25
C GLY A 57 5.88 42.42 -21.89
N GLU A 58 4.84 42.80 -22.65
CA GLU A 58 3.53 42.13 -22.61
C GLU A 58 3.69 40.64 -22.98
N GLY A 59 3.21 39.74 -22.13
CA GLY A 59 3.37 38.29 -22.26
C GLY A 59 4.58 37.70 -21.52
N GLY A 60 5.45 38.52 -20.93
CA GLY A 60 6.67 38.06 -20.26
C GLY A 60 6.43 37.28 -18.95
N LEU A 61 5.41 37.64 -18.16
CA LEU A 61 5.06 36.89 -16.94
C LEU A 61 4.43 35.54 -17.30
N LEU A 62 3.59 35.52 -18.33
CA LEU A 62 3.03 34.27 -18.84
C LEU A 62 4.11 33.38 -19.47
N TRP A 63 5.11 33.98 -20.15
CA TRP A 63 6.26 33.25 -20.67
C TRP A 63 7.06 32.59 -19.55
N GLY A 64 7.40 33.33 -18.50
CA GLY A 64 8.16 32.80 -17.36
C GLY A 64 7.50 31.58 -16.71
N GLU A 65 6.16 31.56 -16.64
CA GLU A 65 5.39 30.41 -16.16
C GLU A 65 5.33 29.23 -17.15
N CYS A 66 5.26 29.50 -18.45
CA CYS A 66 5.12 28.45 -19.47
C CYS A 66 6.47 27.82 -19.87
N ASN A 67 7.57 28.60 -19.87
CA ASN A 67 8.88 28.18 -20.38
C ASN A 67 9.50 26.98 -19.63
N GLY A 68 9.07 26.71 -18.40
CA GLY A 68 9.45 25.53 -17.61
C GLY A 68 8.46 24.36 -17.64
N LYS A 69 7.40 24.42 -18.44
CA LYS A 69 6.29 23.44 -18.45
C LYS A 69 6.11 22.83 -19.84
N HIS A 70 5.63 21.59 -19.91
CA HIS A 70 5.33 20.94 -21.19
C HIS A 70 4.03 21.51 -21.77
N PHE A 71 4.10 22.12 -22.95
CA PHE A 71 2.94 22.65 -23.66
C PHE A 71 2.99 22.35 -25.15
N GLU A 72 1.83 22.30 -25.79
CA GLU A 72 1.69 22.11 -27.24
C GLU A 72 0.99 23.32 -27.88
N TRP A 73 1.37 23.67 -29.12
CA TRP A 73 0.70 24.72 -29.88
C TRP A 73 -0.48 24.18 -30.68
N PHE A 74 -1.49 25.02 -30.90
CA PHE A 74 -2.60 24.71 -31.81
C PHE A 74 -3.16 25.97 -32.48
N ASP A 75 -3.72 25.77 -33.67
CA ASP A 75 -4.32 26.77 -34.55
C ASP A 75 -5.83 26.49 -34.71
N GLY A 76 -6.62 27.51 -35.05
CA GLY A 76 -8.03 27.34 -35.41
C GLY A 76 -9.00 28.02 -34.44
N THR A 77 -10.21 27.47 -34.29
CA THR A 77 -11.20 28.00 -33.33
C THR A 77 -10.93 27.43 -31.93
N PRO A 78 -10.56 28.25 -30.92
CA PRO A 78 -9.93 27.76 -29.70
C PRO A 78 -10.70 26.68 -28.93
N VAL A 79 -12.03 26.77 -28.86
CA VAL A 79 -12.86 25.80 -28.14
C VAL A 79 -12.99 24.48 -28.90
N THR A 80 -13.30 24.52 -30.20
CA THR A 80 -13.55 23.30 -30.98
C THR A 80 -12.29 22.46 -31.13
N GLU A 81 -11.15 23.12 -31.39
CA GLU A 81 -9.89 22.42 -31.63
C GLU A 81 -9.33 21.81 -30.34
N LEU A 82 -9.47 22.51 -29.21
CA LEU A 82 -9.10 21.97 -27.90
C LEU A 82 -9.96 20.75 -27.54
N LEU A 83 -11.28 20.81 -27.80
CA LEU A 83 -12.17 19.66 -27.61
C LEU A 83 -11.82 18.49 -28.55
N TYR A 84 -11.38 18.76 -29.78
CA TYR A 84 -10.88 17.73 -30.70
C TYR A 84 -9.61 17.06 -30.14
N LYS A 85 -8.59 17.84 -29.74
CA LYS A 85 -7.36 17.29 -29.14
C LYS A 85 -7.62 16.52 -27.84
N VAL A 86 -8.53 16.98 -26.99
CA VAL A 86 -8.93 16.23 -25.78
C VAL A 86 -9.61 14.91 -26.14
N ARG A 87 -10.47 14.87 -27.18
CA ARG A 87 -11.05 13.61 -27.66
C ARG A 87 -9.99 12.63 -28.17
N GLU A 88 -9.02 13.11 -28.94
CA GLU A 88 -7.91 12.31 -29.46
C GLU A 88 -7.03 11.75 -28.33
N LEU A 89 -6.61 12.59 -27.37
CA LEU A 89 -5.74 12.19 -26.26
C LEU A 89 -6.39 11.18 -25.29
N TYR A 90 -7.71 11.27 -25.07
CA TYR A 90 -8.42 10.42 -24.12
C TYR A 90 -9.27 9.32 -24.79
N GLY A 91 -9.21 9.19 -26.12
CA GLY A 91 -9.97 8.17 -26.88
C GLY A 91 -11.48 8.32 -26.77
N ILE A 92 -11.99 9.55 -26.70
CA ILE A 92 -13.42 9.85 -26.53
C ILE A 92 -14.10 9.94 -27.91
N ASP A 93 -15.26 9.30 -28.05
CA ASP A 93 -16.06 9.32 -29.28
C ASP A 93 -16.27 10.75 -29.82
N GLN A 94 -16.14 10.92 -31.14
CA GLN A 94 -16.27 12.24 -31.79
C GLN A 94 -17.68 12.84 -31.65
N GLU A 95 -18.70 12.01 -31.44
CA GLU A 95 -20.08 12.43 -31.18
C GLU A 95 -20.33 12.85 -29.72
N ALA A 96 -19.41 12.56 -28.79
CA ALA A 96 -19.60 12.87 -27.37
C ALA A 96 -19.68 14.38 -27.13
N THR A 97 -20.81 14.84 -26.60
CA THR A 97 -21.07 16.26 -26.36
C THR A 97 -20.42 16.74 -25.07
N PHE A 98 -19.65 17.82 -25.15
CA PHE A 98 -19.12 18.52 -23.98
C PHE A 98 -20.07 19.65 -23.56
N ARG A 99 -20.39 19.72 -22.27
CA ARG A 99 -21.29 20.72 -21.69
C ARG A 99 -20.53 22.00 -21.36
N ASN A 100 -21.09 23.15 -21.72
CA ASN A 100 -20.52 24.46 -21.39
C ASN A 100 -20.88 24.87 -19.96
N VAL A 101 -19.87 25.12 -19.14
CA VAL A 101 -19.93 25.51 -17.71
C VAL A 101 -19.45 26.96 -17.52
N THR A 102 -19.42 27.75 -18.59
CA THR A 102 -18.95 29.15 -18.54
C THR A 102 -19.89 30.04 -17.73
N VAL A 103 -19.35 30.66 -16.68
CA VAL A 103 -20.04 31.64 -15.84
C VAL A 103 -19.78 33.05 -16.40
N SER A 104 -20.83 33.85 -16.60
CA SER A 104 -20.69 35.19 -17.19
C SER A 104 -19.88 36.15 -16.31
N SER A 105 -18.96 36.88 -16.93
CA SER A 105 -18.00 37.75 -16.23
C SER A 105 -18.55 39.12 -15.83
N GLU A 106 -19.71 39.53 -16.38
CA GLU A 106 -20.22 40.92 -16.31
C GLU A 106 -20.59 41.42 -14.90
N LYS A 107 -20.77 40.52 -13.92
CA LYS A 107 -21.26 40.86 -12.56
C LYS A 107 -20.49 40.17 -11.43
N ARG A 108 -19.17 39.97 -11.59
CA ARG A 108 -18.28 39.49 -10.51
C ARG A 108 -17.22 40.53 -10.10
N PRO A 109 -16.73 40.51 -8.85
CA PRO A 109 -15.54 41.26 -8.46
C PRO A 109 -14.32 40.87 -9.32
N ARG A 110 -13.31 41.74 -9.41
CA ARG A 110 -12.07 41.39 -10.11
C ARG A 110 -11.25 40.41 -9.25
N PRO A 111 -10.61 39.39 -9.86
CA PRO A 111 -9.59 38.57 -9.21
C PRO A 111 -8.50 39.41 -8.53
N LEU A 112 -7.85 38.84 -7.51
CA LEU A 112 -6.65 39.45 -6.91
C LEU A 112 -5.50 39.50 -7.93
N TYR A 113 -4.76 40.61 -7.92
CA TYR A 113 -3.47 40.73 -8.61
C TYR A 113 -2.48 39.68 -8.10
N LEU A 114 -1.59 39.20 -8.97
CA LEU A 114 -0.65 38.12 -8.65
C LEU A 114 0.26 38.53 -7.48
N GLY A 115 0.77 39.78 -7.51
CA GLY A 115 1.58 40.34 -6.44
C GLY A 115 0.86 40.33 -5.10
N THR A 116 -0.41 40.77 -5.06
CA THR A 116 -1.23 40.76 -3.83
C THR A 116 -1.51 39.34 -3.34
N ALA A 117 -1.91 38.43 -4.24
CA ALA A 117 -2.22 37.04 -3.92
C ALA A 117 -1.01 36.26 -3.36
N THR A 118 0.19 36.57 -3.87
CA THR A 118 1.47 36.08 -3.33
C THR A 118 1.81 36.75 -2.00
N GLN A 119 1.72 38.07 -1.86
CA GLN A 119 2.08 38.82 -0.65
C GLN A 119 1.22 38.46 0.58
N ILE A 120 -0.06 38.16 0.40
CA ILE A 120 -0.94 37.67 1.48
C ILE A 120 -0.81 36.15 1.71
N GLY A 121 0.04 35.45 0.95
CA GLY A 121 0.20 34.00 1.01
C GLY A 121 -1.08 33.22 0.72
N ALA A 122 -1.98 33.77 -0.11
CA ALA A 122 -3.10 33.02 -0.68
C ALA A 122 -2.58 32.01 -1.72
N ILE A 123 -1.63 32.44 -2.56
CA ILE A 123 -0.76 31.57 -3.35
C ILE A 123 0.47 31.22 -2.49
N PRO A 124 0.72 29.93 -2.17
CA PRO A 124 1.85 29.54 -1.34
C PRO A 124 3.17 29.91 -2.02
N THR A 125 3.99 30.69 -1.33
CA THR A 125 5.28 31.21 -1.82
C THR A 125 6.29 31.11 -0.68
N GLU A 126 7.53 30.69 -0.97
CA GLU A 126 8.56 30.53 0.07
C GLU A 126 8.83 31.85 0.80
N GLY A 127 9.02 31.78 2.13
CA GLY A 127 9.25 32.94 2.99
C GLY A 127 8.02 33.80 3.32
N ILE A 128 6.87 33.60 2.67
CA ILE A 128 5.66 34.42 2.92
C ILE A 128 4.66 33.67 3.81
N PRO A 129 4.19 34.27 4.93
CA PRO A 129 3.15 33.66 5.77
C PRO A 129 1.80 33.62 5.06
N SER A 130 1.07 32.52 5.23
CA SER A 130 -0.25 32.32 4.60
C SER A 130 -1.37 32.91 5.44
N LEU A 131 -2.07 33.92 4.92
CA LEU A 131 -3.27 34.50 5.54
C LEU A 131 -4.32 33.43 5.91
N LEU A 132 -4.46 32.39 5.08
CA LEU A 132 -5.41 31.29 5.32
C LEU A 132 -5.09 30.49 6.60
N LYS A 133 -3.83 30.42 7.03
CA LYS A 133 -3.43 29.80 8.30
C LYS A 133 -3.73 30.67 9.53
N VAL A 134 -4.04 31.95 9.33
CA VAL A 134 -4.37 32.91 10.40
C VAL A 134 -5.89 33.09 10.50
N LEU A 135 -6.60 33.08 9.36
CA LEU A 135 -8.06 33.19 9.30
C LEU A 135 -8.79 31.91 9.74
N LEU A 136 -8.17 30.74 9.55
CA LEU A 136 -8.79 29.46 9.87
C LEU A 136 -8.18 28.85 11.13
N PRO A 137 -8.98 28.11 11.94
CA PRO A 137 -8.47 27.32 13.06
C PRO A 137 -7.32 26.39 12.66
N SER A 138 -6.38 26.14 13.57
CA SER A 138 -5.19 25.34 13.32
C SER A 138 -5.45 23.85 13.01
N ASN A 139 -6.68 23.36 13.23
CA ASN A 139 -7.14 22.03 12.82
C ASN A 139 -7.83 22.00 11.45
N CYS A 140 -8.00 23.15 10.79
CA CYS A 140 -8.70 23.27 9.51
C CYS A 140 -7.73 23.00 8.35
N PHE A 141 -7.82 21.81 7.76
CA PHE A 141 -6.98 21.38 6.64
C PHE A 141 -7.82 20.88 5.45
N GLY A 142 -7.20 20.82 4.27
CA GLY A 142 -7.84 20.27 3.07
C GLY A 142 -8.90 21.20 2.47
N LEU A 143 -10.12 20.68 2.27
CA LEU A 143 -11.15 21.29 1.42
C LEU A 143 -11.60 22.70 1.85
N PRO A 144 -11.83 23.04 3.13
CA PRO A 144 -12.25 24.39 3.50
C PRO A 144 -11.18 25.44 3.19
N VAL A 145 -9.89 25.10 3.38
CA VAL A 145 -8.75 25.97 3.03
C VAL A 145 -8.70 26.18 1.52
N LEU A 146 -8.92 25.14 0.73
CA LEU A 146 -8.95 25.22 -0.74
C LEU A 146 -10.15 26.05 -1.24
N TYR A 147 -11.33 25.86 -0.66
CA TYR A 147 -12.54 26.60 -1.01
C TYR A 147 -12.42 28.10 -0.72
N ILE A 148 -11.89 28.48 0.45
CA ILE A 148 -11.67 29.90 0.79
C ILE A 148 -10.53 30.50 -0.03
N ARG A 149 -9.48 29.73 -0.35
CA ARG A 149 -8.46 30.16 -1.31
C ARG A 149 -9.08 30.47 -2.67
N ASP A 150 -9.93 29.57 -3.17
CA ASP A 150 -10.58 29.74 -4.47
C ASP A 150 -11.52 30.95 -4.48
N LEU A 151 -12.34 31.15 -3.44
CA LEU A 151 -13.19 32.34 -3.30
C LEU A 151 -12.41 33.67 -3.29
N LEU A 152 -11.19 33.68 -2.74
CA LEU A 152 -10.32 34.87 -2.73
C LEU A 152 -9.68 35.15 -4.11
N LEU A 153 -9.29 34.10 -4.84
CA LEU A 153 -8.62 34.22 -6.14
C LEU A 153 -9.61 34.37 -7.29
N ASN A 154 -10.75 33.69 -7.21
CA ASN A 154 -11.80 33.56 -8.22
C ASN A 154 -13.17 33.97 -7.62
N PRO A 155 -13.36 35.25 -7.23
CA PRO A 155 -14.60 35.68 -6.57
C PRO A 155 -15.84 35.47 -7.46
N PRO A 156 -16.92 34.86 -6.94
CA PRO A 156 -18.13 34.58 -7.71
C PRO A 156 -18.98 35.84 -7.95
N PRO A 157 -20.00 35.77 -8.82
CA PRO A 157 -20.92 36.89 -9.07
C PRO A 157 -21.62 37.39 -7.78
N TYR A 158 -21.95 38.68 -7.72
CA TYR A 158 -22.50 39.32 -6.50
C TYR A 158 -23.73 38.60 -5.91
N ALA A 159 -24.63 38.08 -6.77
CA ALA A 159 -25.80 37.32 -6.32
C ALA A 159 -25.40 36.02 -5.58
N ILE A 160 -24.42 35.30 -6.12
CA ILE A 160 -23.90 34.04 -5.56
C ILE A 160 -23.12 34.31 -4.27
N ALA A 161 -22.29 35.36 -4.23
CA ALA A 161 -21.61 35.80 -3.02
C ALA A 161 -22.60 36.17 -1.90
N SER A 162 -23.71 36.83 -2.25
CA SER A 162 -24.80 37.14 -1.31
C SER A 162 -25.54 35.88 -0.85
N ALA A 163 -25.76 34.90 -1.72
CA ALA A 163 -26.37 33.62 -1.38
C ALA A 163 -25.49 32.82 -0.39
N ILE A 164 -24.18 32.71 -0.66
CA ILE A 164 -23.21 32.08 0.25
C ILE A 164 -23.21 32.80 1.62
N GLN A 165 -23.14 34.14 1.63
CA GLN A 165 -23.16 34.90 2.90
C GLN A 165 -24.46 34.70 3.68
N SER A 166 -25.60 34.69 3.01
CA SER A 166 -26.92 34.47 3.63
C SER A 166 -27.04 33.06 4.18
N THR A 167 -26.49 32.07 3.46
CA THR A 167 -26.39 30.68 3.94
C THR A 167 -25.57 30.61 5.22
N CYS A 168 -24.38 31.23 5.28
CA CYS A 168 -23.57 31.24 6.50
C CYS A 168 -24.27 31.92 7.69
N LYS A 169 -25.03 33.01 7.44
CA LYS A 169 -25.85 33.67 8.48
C LYS A 169 -26.97 32.77 8.99
N LEU A 170 -27.62 32.03 8.10
CA LEU A 170 -28.66 31.07 8.46
C LEU A 170 -28.07 29.88 9.24
N MET A 171 -26.89 29.39 8.83
CA MET A 171 -26.16 28.33 9.52
C MET A 171 -25.80 28.67 10.97
N ASN A 172 -25.55 29.94 11.28
CA ASN A 172 -25.26 30.40 12.64
C ASN A 172 -26.50 30.38 13.57
N ASN A 173 -27.71 30.21 13.02
CA ASN A 173 -28.97 30.28 13.76
C ASN A 173 -29.73 28.93 13.81
N ILE A 174 -29.15 27.85 13.26
CA ILE A 174 -29.73 26.50 13.29
C ILE A 174 -29.72 25.96 14.72
N THR A 175 -30.76 25.21 15.12
CA THR A 175 -30.78 24.46 16.39
C THR A 175 -30.63 22.94 16.21
N CYS A 176 -30.96 22.41 15.04
CA CYS A 176 -30.72 21.02 14.65
C CYS A 176 -29.25 20.72 14.24
N PRO A 177 -28.79 19.45 14.34
CA PRO A 177 -27.45 19.07 13.88
C PRO A 177 -27.33 19.20 12.36
N VAL A 178 -26.21 19.75 11.89
CA VAL A 178 -25.89 19.86 10.46
C VAL A 178 -25.39 18.50 9.95
N PRO A 179 -25.93 17.99 8.82
CA PRO A 179 -25.42 16.81 8.11
C PRO A 179 -23.90 16.75 7.90
N GLU A 180 -23.30 15.59 8.13
CA GLU A 180 -21.89 15.35 7.83
C GLU A 180 -21.70 14.85 6.40
N PHE A 181 -21.62 15.80 5.46
CA PHE A 181 -21.40 15.48 4.05
C PHE A 181 -20.04 14.81 3.80
N THR A 182 -20.06 13.51 3.47
CA THR A 182 -18.84 12.84 3.02
C THR A 182 -18.36 13.47 1.72
N CYS A 183 -17.16 14.06 1.74
CA CYS A 183 -16.59 14.74 0.59
C CYS A 183 -16.03 13.74 -0.42
N ILE A 184 -16.61 13.68 -1.62
CA ILE A 184 -16.21 12.74 -2.69
C ILE A 184 -15.87 13.52 -3.96
N SER A 185 -14.80 13.10 -4.66
CA SER A 185 -14.51 13.64 -6.00
C SER A 185 -15.51 13.12 -7.02
N ALA A 186 -16.34 14.01 -7.57
CA ALA A 186 -17.31 13.69 -8.61
C ALA A 186 -16.64 13.05 -9.85
N ALA A 187 -15.49 13.59 -10.28
CA ALA A 187 -14.70 13.03 -11.39
C ALA A 187 -14.26 11.58 -11.13
N LYS A 188 -13.85 11.25 -9.89
CA LYS A 188 -13.49 9.88 -9.51
C LYS A 188 -14.73 8.96 -9.56
N LEU A 189 -15.86 9.40 -9.02
CA LEU A 189 -17.10 8.62 -9.01
C LEU A 189 -17.61 8.35 -10.43
N VAL A 190 -17.68 9.37 -11.29
CA VAL A 190 -18.11 9.19 -12.69
C VAL A 190 -17.23 8.18 -13.39
N LYS A 191 -15.90 8.29 -13.26
CA LYS A 191 -14.95 7.33 -13.86
C LYS A 191 -15.18 5.90 -13.37
N LEU A 192 -15.36 5.68 -12.06
CA LEU A 192 -15.61 4.36 -11.47
C LEU A 192 -16.98 3.77 -11.86
N LEU A 193 -17.98 4.62 -12.09
CA LEU A 193 -19.31 4.20 -12.54
C LEU A 193 -19.31 3.87 -14.05
N GLU A 194 -18.62 4.67 -14.87
CA GLU A 194 -18.42 4.39 -16.30
C GLU A 194 -17.59 3.11 -16.53
N SER A 195 -16.53 2.87 -15.75
CA SER A 195 -15.74 1.63 -15.81
C SER A 195 -16.41 0.41 -15.16
N LYS A 196 -17.51 0.61 -14.41
CA LYS A 196 -18.20 -0.41 -13.59
C LYS A 196 -17.34 -1.02 -12.47
N GLU A 197 -16.32 -0.28 -12.01
CA GLU A 197 -15.40 -0.68 -10.93
C GLU A 197 -15.81 -0.10 -9.55
N ALA A 198 -16.93 0.63 -9.48
CA ALA A 198 -17.47 1.15 -8.22
C ALA A 198 -17.78 0.01 -7.23
N ASN A 199 -17.20 0.09 -6.03
CA ASN A 199 -17.39 -0.91 -4.98
C ASN A 199 -18.48 -0.48 -3.97
N HIS A 200 -18.88 -1.39 -3.09
CA HIS A 200 -19.87 -1.14 -2.04
C HIS A 200 -19.56 0.07 -1.14
N ILE A 201 -18.29 0.42 -0.93
CA ILE A 201 -17.87 1.58 -0.12
C ILE A 201 -18.22 2.88 -0.84
N GLU A 202 -17.90 2.99 -2.14
CA GLU A 202 -18.24 4.18 -2.92
C GLU A 202 -19.76 4.30 -3.12
N PHE A 203 -20.49 3.19 -3.28
CA PHE A 203 -21.96 3.20 -3.27
C PHE A 203 -22.55 3.64 -1.91
N ARG A 204 -22.00 3.14 -0.78
CA ARG A 204 -22.40 3.57 0.56
C ARG A 204 -22.16 5.08 0.75
N ARG A 205 -21.02 5.62 0.29
CA ARG A 205 -20.74 7.06 0.30
C ARG A 205 -21.71 7.87 -0.55
N ILE A 206 -22.03 7.42 -1.77
CA ILE A 206 -23.06 8.06 -2.61
C ILE A 206 -24.39 8.09 -1.86
N LYS A 207 -24.82 6.95 -1.30
CA LYS A 207 -26.07 6.86 -0.53
C LYS A 207 -26.08 7.81 0.68
N ASN A 208 -24.99 7.91 1.45
CA ASN A 208 -24.91 8.83 2.58
C ASN A 208 -25.10 10.30 2.13
N VAL A 209 -24.40 10.78 1.10
CA VAL A 209 -24.58 12.15 0.58
C VAL A 209 -26.02 12.41 0.13
N VAL A 210 -26.61 11.42 -0.54
CA VAL A 210 -27.98 11.48 -1.04
C VAL A 210 -29.01 11.51 0.10
N ASP A 211 -28.84 10.66 1.12
CA ASP A 211 -29.72 10.60 2.29
C ASP A 211 -29.64 11.89 3.12
N GLU A 212 -28.46 12.50 3.23
CA GLU A 212 -28.31 13.80 3.89
C GLU A 212 -28.99 14.94 3.12
N ILE A 213 -29.00 14.93 1.78
CA ILE A 213 -29.81 15.88 0.99
C ILE A 213 -31.30 15.69 1.25
N LEU A 214 -31.77 14.43 1.33
CA LEU A 214 -33.16 14.11 1.68
C LEU A 214 -33.51 14.57 3.10
N HIS A 215 -32.60 14.40 4.06
CA HIS A 215 -32.75 14.86 5.44
C HIS A 215 -32.76 16.40 5.54
N MET A 216 -31.93 17.11 4.75
CA MET A 216 -32.03 18.57 4.64
C MET A 216 -33.37 19.02 4.06
N TYR A 217 -33.90 18.31 3.06
CA TYR A 217 -35.19 18.65 2.44
C TYR A 217 -36.38 18.43 3.39
N GLY A 218 -36.37 17.35 4.17
CA GLY A 218 -37.43 17.05 5.15
C GLY A 218 -37.47 17.99 6.37
N SER A 219 -36.37 18.70 6.65
CA SER A 219 -36.18 19.53 7.84
C SER A 219 -36.42 21.01 7.55
N SER A 220 -37.38 21.65 8.21
CA SER A 220 -37.77 23.05 7.89
C SER A 220 -36.65 24.09 8.03
N GLU A 221 -35.77 23.95 9.03
CA GLU A 221 -34.58 24.81 9.20
C GLU A 221 -33.55 24.61 8.07
N LEU A 222 -33.31 23.35 7.68
CA LEU A 222 -32.28 22.97 6.70
C LEU A 222 -32.73 23.14 5.25
N PHE A 223 -34.04 23.07 4.97
CA PHE A 223 -34.59 23.24 3.62
C PHE A 223 -34.26 24.63 3.04
N ALA A 224 -34.33 25.68 3.86
CA ALA A 224 -33.94 27.02 3.44
C ALA A 224 -32.43 27.10 3.08
N ILE A 225 -31.57 26.40 3.81
CA ILE A 225 -30.13 26.28 3.51
C ILE A 225 -29.91 25.53 2.20
N LEU A 226 -30.59 24.39 2.00
CA LEU A 226 -30.53 23.59 0.77
C LEU A 226 -30.88 24.44 -0.45
N GLN A 227 -31.98 25.19 -0.40
CA GLN A 227 -32.41 26.10 -1.48
C GLN A 227 -31.33 27.16 -1.79
N MET A 228 -30.76 27.80 -0.78
CA MET A 228 -29.72 28.85 -0.99
C MET A 228 -28.39 28.28 -1.53
N LEU A 229 -28.11 26.99 -1.33
CA LEU A 229 -26.92 26.32 -1.84
C LEU A 229 -27.04 25.85 -3.29
N LEU A 230 -28.24 25.79 -3.88
CA LEU A 230 -28.44 25.36 -5.28
C LEU A 230 -27.76 26.30 -6.28
N ASP A 231 -27.89 27.62 -6.12
CA ASP A 231 -27.27 28.60 -7.02
C ASP A 231 -25.72 28.56 -6.99
N PRO A 232 -25.04 28.55 -5.82
CA PRO A 232 -23.60 28.28 -5.75
C PRO A 232 -23.20 26.93 -6.34
N THR A 233 -23.99 25.87 -6.11
CA THR A 233 -23.70 24.52 -6.63
C THR A 233 -23.84 24.47 -8.15
N TRP A 234 -24.83 25.14 -8.73
CA TRP A 234 -24.97 25.32 -10.17
C TRP A 234 -23.74 26.02 -10.77
N VAL A 235 -23.27 27.09 -10.14
CA VAL A 235 -22.09 27.85 -10.61
C VAL A 235 -20.80 27.02 -10.54
N ALA A 236 -20.66 26.16 -9.53
CA ALA A 236 -19.50 25.27 -9.40
C ALA A 236 -19.54 24.04 -10.35
N THR A 237 -20.73 23.52 -10.66
CA THR A 237 -20.90 22.27 -11.44
C THR A 237 -21.31 22.47 -12.91
N GLY A 238 -21.87 23.64 -13.23
CA GLY A 238 -22.53 23.95 -14.49
C GLY A 238 -23.92 23.34 -14.66
N LEU A 239 -24.43 22.60 -13.67
CA LEU A 239 -25.71 21.89 -13.77
C LEU A 239 -26.80 22.63 -13.02
N LYS A 240 -27.73 23.25 -13.77
CA LYS A 240 -28.91 23.88 -13.20
C LYS A 240 -29.99 22.83 -13.01
N ILE A 241 -30.27 22.48 -11.76
CA ILE A 241 -31.25 21.46 -11.37
C ILE A 241 -32.23 22.12 -10.39
N GLU A 242 -33.52 21.89 -10.59
CA GLU A 242 -34.57 22.33 -9.67
C GLU A 242 -34.59 21.46 -8.41
N CYS A 243 -34.86 22.06 -7.24
CA CYS A 243 -34.78 21.36 -5.95
C CYS A 243 -35.64 20.07 -5.92
N GLU A 244 -36.89 20.15 -6.41
CA GLU A 244 -37.80 19.00 -6.45
C GLU A 244 -37.28 17.87 -7.33
N THR A 245 -36.67 18.21 -8.48
CA THR A 245 -36.03 17.24 -9.37
C THR A 245 -34.81 16.59 -8.71
N LEU A 246 -33.95 17.39 -8.06
CA LEU A 246 -32.78 16.88 -7.32
C LEU A 246 -33.21 15.89 -6.23
N VAL A 247 -34.20 16.26 -5.43
CA VAL A 247 -34.71 15.45 -4.31
C VAL A 247 -35.37 14.16 -4.80
N LYS A 248 -36.12 14.21 -5.90
CA LYS A 248 -36.72 13.03 -6.52
C LYS A 248 -35.65 12.04 -7.01
N GLU A 249 -34.65 12.52 -7.74
CA GLU A 249 -33.55 11.66 -8.22
C GLU A 249 -32.70 11.13 -7.05
N CYS A 250 -32.48 11.93 -6.01
CA CYS A 250 -31.89 11.47 -4.75
C CYS A 250 -32.67 10.31 -4.13
N GLY A 251 -34.00 10.42 -4.01
CA GLY A 251 -34.85 9.33 -3.52
C GLY A 251 -34.69 8.04 -4.33
N LEU A 252 -34.71 8.14 -5.67
CA LEU A 252 -34.52 6.98 -6.56
C LEU A 252 -33.15 6.32 -6.40
N ILE A 253 -32.07 7.12 -6.31
CA ILE A 253 -30.71 6.63 -6.11
C ILE A 253 -30.57 5.95 -4.74
N SER A 254 -31.11 6.56 -3.68
CA SER A 254 -31.06 6.01 -2.32
C SER A 254 -31.75 4.66 -2.22
N CYS A 255 -32.97 4.53 -2.77
CA CYS A 255 -33.70 3.27 -2.81
C CYS A 255 -32.92 2.21 -3.59
N ARG A 256 -32.48 2.52 -4.81
CA ARG A 256 -31.79 1.56 -5.68
C ARG A 256 -30.46 1.08 -5.12
N ILE A 257 -29.71 1.92 -4.42
CA ILE A 257 -28.49 1.50 -3.71
C ILE A 257 -28.87 0.66 -2.47
N GLY A 258 -29.84 1.11 -1.68
CA GLY A 258 -30.32 0.42 -0.46
C GLY A 258 -31.03 -0.91 -0.70
N GLU A 259 -31.46 -1.20 -1.92
CA GLU A 259 -31.94 -2.53 -2.35
C GLU A 259 -30.78 -3.52 -2.55
N ILE A 260 -29.57 -3.04 -2.87
CA ILE A 260 -28.42 -3.87 -3.27
C ILE A 260 -27.41 -4.01 -2.13
N ILE A 261 -26.97 -2.89 -1.53
CA ILE A 261 -25.99 -2.94 -0.43
C ILE A 261 -26.70 -3.28 0.89
N SER A 262 -26.03 -4.08 1.71
CA SER A 262 -26.48 -4.32 3.09
C SER A 262 -26.18 -3.11 3.98
N LEU A 263 -27.14 -2.80 4.84
CA LEU A 263 -27.09 -1.68 5.78
C LEU A 263 -26.80 -2.18 7.20
N ASP A 264 -26.17 -1.34 8.01
CA ASP A 264 -25.70 -1.73 9.33
C ASP A 264 -26.89 -2.07 10.25
N GLY A 265 -26.94 -3.31 10.74
CA GLY A 265 -28.06 -3.85 11.54
C GLY A 265 -28.96 -4.88 10.84
N GLU A 266 -28.75 -5.17 9.55
CA GLU A 266 -29.45 -6.26 8.85
C GLU A 266 -28.91 -7.64 9.30
N LYS A 267 -29.78 -8.45 9.93
CA LYS A 267 -29.42 -9.77 10.51
C LYS A 267 -29.10 -10.87 9.50
N ASP A 268 -29.43 -10.68 8.22
CA ASP A 268 -29.29 -11.71 7.18
C ASP A 268 -27.83 -12.04 6.80
N HIS A 269 -26.86 -11.47 7.53
CA HIS A 269 -25.43 -11.50 7.22
C HIS A 269 -24.52 -11.90 8.40
N GLU A 270 -25.07 -12.48 9.47
CA GLU A 270 -24.27 -13.03 10.59
C GLU A 270 -23.22 -14.05 10.08
N ILE A 271 -22.00 -13.97 10.60
CA ILE A 271 -20.87 -14.85 10.23
C ILE A 271 -21.20 -16.30 10.64
N SER A 272 -20.80 -17.26 9.79
CA SER A 272 -21.06 -18.67 10.05
C SER A 272 -20.33 -19.14 11.31
N SER A 273 -20.99 -19.89 12.19
CA SER A 273 -20.38 -20.42 13.41
C SER A 273 -20.69 -21.91 13.59
N PHE A 274 -19.66 -22.68 13.94
CA PHE A 274 -19.75 -24.12 14.17
C PHE A 274 -18.95 -24.48 15.43
N PRO A 275 -19.49 -25.30 16.36
CA PRO A 275 -18.92 -25.47 17.69
C PRO A 275 -17.54 -26.15 17.74
N ASN A 276 -17.12 -26.78 16.64
CA ASN A 276 -15.86 -27.53 16.54
C ASN A 276 -14.77 -26.78 15.75
N ILE A 277 -15.03 -25.56 15.29
CA ILE A 277 -14.11 -24.71 14.51
C ILE A 277 -14.04 -23.34 15.21
N PRO A 278 -12.85 -22.72 15.38
CA PRO A 278 -12.72 -21.37 15.95
C PRO A 278 -13.52 -20.33 15.16
N GLU A 279 -14.17 -19.39 15.86
CA GLU A 279 -14.94 -18.31 15.22
C GLU A 279 -14.05 -17.42 14.34
N ASP A 280 -12.81 -17.15 14.78
CA ASP A 280 -11.74 -16.42 14.07
C ASP A 280 -11.56 -16.92 12.62
N PHE A 281 -11.68 -18.23 12.36
CA PHE A 281 -11.54 -18.80 11.01
C PHE A 281 -12.65 -18.31 10.07
N PHE A 282 -13.88 -18.23 10.55
CA PHE A 282 -15.00 -17.72 9.76
C PHE A 282 -14.96 -16.19 9.68
N GLU A 283 -14.44 -15.49 10.69
CA GLU A 283 -14.20 -14.06 10.59
C GLU A 283 -13.19 -13.72 9.50
N ASP A 284 -12.02 -14.38 9.45
CA ASP A 284 -11.00 -14.20 8.40
C ASP A 284 -11.56 -14.49 6.99
N MET A 285 -12.35 -15.56 6.84
CA MET A 285 -12.86 -16.00 5.54
C MET A 285 -14.09 -15.21 5.06
N GLU A 286 -14.97 -14.78 5.97
CA GLU A 286 -16.27 -14.21 5.63
C GLU A 286 -16.33 -12.68 5.76
N SER A 287 -15.60 -12.05 6.69
CA SER A 287 -15.62 -10.58 6.88
C SER A 287 -15.24 -9.80 5.60
N SER A 288 -14.46 -10.43 4.73
CA SER A 288 -13.99 -9.85 3.47
C SER A 288 -15.07 -9.71 2.39
N TRP A 289 -16.28 -10.27 2.57
CA TRP A 289 -17.37 -10.16 1.59
C TRP A 289 -18.79 -10.18 2.18
N LYS A 290 -19.00 -10.86 3.32
CA LYS A 290 -20.29 -10.88 4.05
C LYS A 290 -20.59 -9.47 4.58
N GLY A 291 -21.87 -9.07 4.58
CA GLY A 291 -22.28 -7.72 4.97
C GLY A 291 -21.94 -6.60 3.96
N ARG A 292 -21.60 -6.93 2.70
CA ARG A 292 -21.43 -5.93 1.61
C ARG A 292 -22.62 -5.78 0.67
N VAL A 293 -23.30 -6.89 0.35
CA VAL A 293 -24.41 -6.99 -0.61
C VAL A 293 -25.48 -7.90 -0.01
N LYS A 294 -26.75 -7.55 -0.17
CA LYS A 294 -27.86 -8.33 0.41
C LYS A 294 -27.92 -9.75 -0.14
N ARG A 295 -28.18 -10.73 0.74
CA ARG A 295 -28.18 -12.18 0.41
C ARG A 295 -29.06 -12.49 -0.80
N ALA A 296 -30.20 -11.81 -0.95
CA ALA A 296 -31.14 -11.98 -2.06
C ALA A 296 -30.51 -11.84 -3.48
N HIS A 297 -29.46 -11.05 -3.64
CA HIS A 297 -28.79 -10.85 -4.95
C HIS A 297 -27.68 -11.88 -5.24
N ALA A 298 -27.30 -12.70 -4.25
CA ALA A 298 -26.16 -13.61 -4.34
C ALA A 298 -26.43 -14.98 -3.67
N GLU A 299 -27.71 -15.34 -3.47
CA GLU A 299 -28.16 -16.51 -2.68
C GLU A 299 -27.41 -17.80 -3.01
N LYS A 300 -27.19 -18.08 -4.31
CA LYS A 300 -26.45 -19.26 -4.76
C LYS A 300 -25.02 -19.32 -4.19
N ALA A 301 -24.31 -18.19 -4.15
CA ALA A 301 -22.95 -18.12 -3.64
C ALA A 301 -22.90 -18.27 -2.11
N PHE A 302 -23.84 -17.64 -1.39
CA PHE A 302 -24.00 -17.85 0.05
C PHE A 302 -24.26 -19.34 0.37
N ALA A 303 -25.18 -19.98 -0.36
CA ALA A 303 -25.50 -21.40 -0.20
C ALA A 303 -24.36 -22.35 -0.66
N GLU A 304 -23.39 -21.89 -1.45
CA GLU A 304 -22.16 -22.65 -1.77
C GLU A 304 -21.15 -22.58 -0.61
N VAL A 305 -20.98 -21.41 0.01
CA VAL A 305 -20.12 -21.24 1.20
C VAL A 305 -20.68 -22.01 2.40
N GLU A 306 -21.99 -21.90 2.67
CA GLU A 306 -22.63 -22.58 3.80
C GLU A 306 -22.46 -24.12 3.70
N ARG A 307 -22.67 -24.70 2.52
CA ARG A 307 -22.40 -26.14 2.27
C ARG A 307 -20.92 -26.52 2.41
N ALA A 308 -20.00 -25.64 2.04
CA ALA A 308 -18.57 -25.87 2.23
C ALA A 308 -18.18 -25.84 3.72
N ALA A 309 -18.75 -24.92 4.49
CA ALA A 309 -18.57 -24.82 5.93
C ALA A 309 -19.16 -26.04 6.69
N GLU A 310 -20.34 -26.52 6.28
CA GLU A 310 -20.91 -27.78 6.78
C GLU A 310 -20.00 -28.98 6.48
N ALA A 311 -19.48 -29.08 5.26
CA ALA A 311 -18.57 -30.16 4.86
C ALA A 311 -17.25 -30.13 5.66
N LEU A 312 -16.69 -28.94 5.90
CA LEU A 312 -15.51 -28.75 6.75
C LEU A 312 -15.79 -29.13 8.20
N SER A 313 -16.90 -28.65 8.77
CA SER A 313 -17.35 -28.98 10.13
C SER A 313 -17.51 -30.49 10.32
N LYS A 314 -18.08 -31.17 9.31
CA LYS A 314 -18.18 -32.63 9.30
C LYS A 314 -16.80 -33.31 9.28
N ALA A 315 -15.89 -32.90 8.39
CA ALA A 315 -14.54 -33.47 8.30
C ALA A 315 -13.74 -33.28 9.60
N VAL A 316 -13.80 -32.08 10.21
CA VAL A 316 -13.18 -31.79 11.52
C VAL A 316 -13.76 -32.68 12.62
N THR A 317 -15.09 -32.91 12.59
CA THR A 317 -15.78 -33.74 13.59
C THR A 317 -15.52 -35.24 13.40
N GLU A 318 -15.40 -35.73 12.17
CA GLU A 318 -15.14 -37.15 11.87
C GLU A 318 -13.66 -37.52 12.08
N ASP A 319 -12.72 -36.68 11.61
CA ASP A 319 -11.30 -37.04 11.59
C ASP A 319 -10.52 -36.50 12.80
N PHE A 320 -10.76 -35.25 13.23
CA PHE A 320 -9.95 -34.60 14.26
C PHE A 320 -10.54 -34.75 15.68
N LEU A 321 -11.87 -34.75 15.84
CA LEU A 321 -12.47 -34.92 17.17
C LEU A 321 -12.09 -36.26 17.85
N PRO A 322 -12.02 -37.42 17.17
CA PRO A 322 -11.55 -38.66 17.79
C PRO A 322 -10.07 -38.62 18.18
N ILE A 323 -9.25 -37.83 17.49
CA ILE A 323 -7.85 -37.59 17.87
C ILE A 323 -7.84 -36.75 19.15
N ILE A 324 -8.52 -35.61 19.19
CA ILE A 324 -8.62 -34.71 20.36
C ILE A 324 -9.17 -35.44 21.59
N LEU A 325 -10.20 -36.27 21.43
CA LEU A 325 -10.77 -37.08 22.52
C LEU A 325 -9.77 -38.15 23.00
N ARG A 326 -9.00 -38.76 22.09
CA ARG A 326 -7.92 -39.70 22.44
C ARG A 326 -6.78 -39.01 23.17
N VAL A 327 -6.39 -37.78 22.76
CA VAL A 327 -5.43 -36.95 23.50
C VAL A 327 -5.94 -36.71 24.92
N LYS A 328 -7.17 -36.19 25.07
CA LYS A 328 -7.80 -35.95 26.39
C LYS A 328 -7.90 -37.21 27.25
N ALA A 329 -8.16 -38.38 26.65
CA ALA A 329 -8.18 -39.65 27.36
C ALA A 329 -6.78 -40.10 27.83
N VAL A 330 -5.76 -39.98 26.97
CA VAL A 330 -4.35 -40.31 27.31
C VAL A 330 -3.75 -39.33 28.33
N MET A 331 -4.21 -38.08 28.37
CA MET A 331 -3.85 -37.10 29.41
C MET A 331 -4.36 -37.46 30.82
N SER A 332 -5.32 -38.38 30.96
CA SER A 332 -5.94 -38.68 32.26
C SER A 332 -5.12 -39.54 33.23
N PRO A 333 -4.20 -40.46 32.82
CA PRO A 333 -3.43 -41.28 33.76
C PRO A 333 -1.93 -40.96 33.86
N PHE A 334 -1.32 -40.26 32.88
CA PHE A 334 0.15 -40.17 32.74
C PHE A 334 0.72 -38.80 33.13
N GLY A 335 0.53 -38.42 34.39
CA GLY A 335 1.28 -37.31 35.00
C GLY A 335 2.72 -37.70 35.33
N GLY A 336 3.67 -37.42 34.44
CA GLY A 336 5.10 -37.59 34.69
C GLY A 336 5.66 -36.58 35.72
N PRO A 337 6.83 -36.84 36.35
CA PRO A 337 7.31 -36.15 37.55
C PRO A 337 7.70 -34.66 37.41
N LYS A 338 7.41 -34.03 36.27
CA LYS A 338 7.51 -32.57 36.07
C LYS A 338 6.29 -31.91 35.41
N GLY A 339 5.18 -32.63 35.20
CA GLY A 339 3.86 -32.05 34.95
C GLY A 339 3.59 -31.32 33.61
N GLU A 340 4.60 -31.00 32.81
CA GLU A 340 4.43 -30.34 31.51
C GLU A 340 4.42 -31.35 30.36
N ILE A 341 3.30 -31.43 29.65
CA ILE A 341 3.16 -32.21 28.41
C ILE A 341 3.32 -31.25 27.23
N SER A 342 4.41 -31.40 26.46
CA SER A 342 4.55 -30.69 25.19
C SER A 342 3.66 -31.34 24.13
N TYR A 343 2.70 -30.58 23.62
CA TYR A 343 1.98 -30.91 22.38
C TYR A 343 2.60 -30.12 21.23
N VAL A 344 3.09 -30.81 20.20
CA VAL A 344 3.90 -30.21 19.14
C VAL A 344 3.14 -30.24 17.82
N LEU A 345 2.71 -29.07 17.35
CA LEU A 345 2.24 -28.86 15.98
C LEU A 345 3.37 -28.24 15.18
N MET A 346 3.72 -28.86 14.05
CA MET A 346 4.74 -28.37 13.13
C MET A 346 4.20 -28.41 11.70
N ASP A 347 4.18 -27.26 11.04
CA ASP A 347 3.75 -27.14 9.65
C ASP A 347 4.92 -26.71 8.74
N GLU A 348 5.06 -27.40 7.62
CA GLU A 348 6.09 -27.21 6.58
C GLU A 348 7.50 -26.88 7.11
N ILE A 349 8.03 -27.70 8.03
CA ILE A 349 9.38 -27.47 8.58
C ILE A 349 10.44 -27.42 7.48
N CYS A 350 11.39 -26.48 7.63
CA CYS A 350 12.49 -26.23 6.69
C CYS A 350 12.12 -25.68 5.30
N ARG A 351 10.92 -25.11 5.09
CA ARG A 351 10.42 -24.50 3.83
C ARG A 351 11.36 -23.49 3.11
N GLY A 352 12.40 -22.97 3.77
CA GLY A 352 13.33 -21.97 3.23
C GLY A 352 14.77 -22.46 2.96
N THR A 353 15.04 -23.77 3.04
CA THR A 353 16.39 -24.33 2.85
C THR A 353 16.50 -25.29 1.68
N GLU A 354 17.71 -25.75 1.38
CA GLU A 354 17.99 -26.77 0.37
C GLU A 354 17.27 -28.08 0.71
N MET A 355 16.38 -28.54 -0.19
CA MET A 355 15.45 -29.67 0.03
C MET A 355 16.10 -30.89 0.69
N ALA A 356 17.27 -31.34 0.20
CA ALA A 356 17.96 -32.49 0.76
C ALA A 356 18.37 -32.29 2.23
N LYS A 357 18.95 -31.12 2.55
CA LYS A 357 19.37 -30.78 3.93
C LYS A 357 18.15 -30.54 4.84
N GLY A 358 17.12 -29.87 4.33
CA GLY A 358 15.84 -29.69 5.04
C GLY A 358 15.18 -31.02 5.38
N THR A 359 15.22 -31.99 4.46
CA THR A 359 14.70 -33.34 4.67
C THR A 359 15.45 -34.08 5.77
N CYS A 360 16.79 -34.04 5.78
CA CYS A 360 17.59 -34.64 6.86
C CYS A 360 17.29 -33.99 8.23
N ILE A 361 17.25 -32.66 8.29
CA ILE A 361 16.95 -31.92 9.53
C ILE A 361 15.53 -32.25 10.02
N ALA A 362 14.54 -32.29 9.12
CA ALA A 362 13.18 -32.69 9.43
C ALA A 362 13.13 -34.12 9.99
N GLY A 363 13.79 -35.08 9.34
CA GLY A 363 13.89 -36.47 9.81
C GLY A 363 14.47 -36.58 11.23
N SER A 364 15.61 -35.92 11.49
CA SER A 364 16.22 -35.93 12.83
C SER A 364 15.35 -35.25 13.90
N ILE A 365 14.56 -34.22 13.55
CA ILE A 365 13.58 -33.63 14.49
C ILE A 365 12.47 -34.63 14.80
N VAL A 366 11.95 -35.36 13.81
CA VAL A 366 10.93 -36.41 14.02
C VAL A 366 11.46 -37.52 14.93
N GLU A 367 12.68 -38.00 14.71
CA GLU A 367 13.30 -39.02 15.59
C GLU A 367 13.47 -38.55 17.03
N ILE A 368 13.90 -37.29 17.24
CA ILE A 368 14.04 -36.72 18.58
C ILE A 368 12.67 -36.61 19.27
N LEU A 369 11.62 -36.20 18.55
CA LEU A 369 10.27 -36.11 19.10
C LEU A 369 9.68 -37.48 19.47
N ASP A 370 9.90 -38.51 18.63
CA ASP A 370 9.50 -39.90 18.91
C ASP A 370 10.27 -40.47 20.13
N HIS A 371 11.57 -40.18 20.25
CA HIS A 371 12.39 -40.61 21.39
C HIS A 371 12.02 -39.87 22.70
N ILE A 372 11.59 -38.60 22.63
CA ILE A 372 11.07 -37.87 23.79
C ILE A 372 9.69 -38.42 24.22
N GLY A 373 8.99 -39.14 23.35
CA GLY A 373 7.61 -39.56 23.59
C GLY A 373 6.62 -38.39 23.52
N CYS A 374 6.97 -37.35 22.75
CA CYS A 374 6.14 -36.17 22.58
C CYS A 374 4.94 -36.47 21.67
N LEU A 375 3.77 -35.95 22.02
CA LEU A 375 2.60 -36.04 21.15
C LEU A 375 2.62 -34.87 20.17
N GLY A 376 2.55 -35.14 18.87
CA GLY A 376 2.55 -34.08 17.87
C GLY A 376 1.98 -34.48 16.51
N ILE A 377 1.70 -33.46 15.69
CA ILE A 377 1.30 -33.58 14.29
C ILE A 377 2.29 -32.75 13.47
N ILE A 378 2.84 -33.37 12.43
CA ILE A 378 3.88 -32.77 11.59
C ILE A 378 3.42 -32.88 10.13
N SER A 379 3.08 -31.75 9.51
CA SER A 379 2.80 -31.65 8.07
C SER A 379 4.07 -31.30 7.30
N THR A 380 4.25 -31.94 6.14
CA THR A 380 5.46 -31.78 5.32
C THR A 380 5.19 -32.09 3.85
N HIS A 381 5.83 -31.33 2.95
CA HIS A 381 5.91 -31.60 1.51
C HIS A 381 7.20 -32.34 1.12
N LEU A 382 8.07 -32.67 2.08
CA LEU A 382 9.37 -33.29 1.85
C LEU A 382 9.24 -34.81 1.70
N HIS A 383 8.81 -35.29 0.52
CA HIS A 383 8.63 -36.73 0.27
C HIS A 383 9.87 -37.59 0.59
N GLY A 384 11.08 -37.05 0.47
CA GLY A 384 12.31 -37.77 0.82
C GLY A 384 12.43 -38.15 2.30
N ILE A 385 11.60 -37.61 3.19
CA ILE A 385 11.60 -37.98 4.63
C ILE A 385 11.20 -39.44 4.83
N PHE A 386 10.40 -40.00 3.92
CA PHE A 386 9.95 -41.39 3.93
C PHE A 386 11.00 -42.37 3.38
N ASP A 387 12.05 -41.86 2.74
CA ASP A 387 13.16 -42.64 2.18
C ASP A 387 14.42 -42.57 3.07
N LEU A 388 14.39 -41.79 4.15
CA LEU A 388 15.45 -41.75 5.16
C LEU A 388 15.37 -42.98 6.10
N PRO A 389 16.52 -43.50 6.58
CA PRO A 389 16.56 -44.62 7.51
C PRO A 389 16.25 -44.18 8.95
N LEU A 390 15.07 -43.63 9.19
CA LEU A 390 14.64 -43.10 10.49
C LEU A 390 14.26 -44.23 11.46
N THR A 391 14.65 -44.08 12.72
CA THR A 391 14.47 -45.06 13.81
C THR A 391 13.22 -44.80 14.67
N THR A 392 12.13 -44.38 14.03
CA THR A 392 10.84 -44.09 14.70
C THR A 392 10.04 -45.35 15.02
N LYS A 393 9.45 -45.44 16.22
CA LYS A 393 8.63 -46.58 16.66
C LYS A 393 7.15 -46.27 16.84
N ASN A 394 6.77 -45.03 17.13
CA ASN A 394 5.37 -44.66 17.43
C ASN A 394 4.77 -43.68 16.40
N THR A 395 5.43 -43.50 15.25
CA THR A 395 4.96 -42.62 14.17
C THR A 395 3.95 -43.33 13.26
N VAL A 396 2.85 -42.65 12.94
CA VAL A 396 1.83 -43.11 11.98
C VAL A 396 1.76 -42.12 10.82
N TYR A 397 1.88 -42.61 9.59
CA TYR A 397 1.78 -41.78 8.40
C TYR A 397 0.32 -41.61 7.97
N LYS A 398 -0.06 -40.35 7.77
CA LYS A 398 -1.37 -39.93 7.28
C LYS A 398 -1.19 -39.07 6.03
N ALA A 399 -2.13 -39.18 5.10
CA ALA A 399 -2.17 -38.37 3.89
C ALA A 399 -3.56 -37.75 3.71
N MET A 400 -3.63 -36.63 2.97
CA MET A 400 -4.91 -36.09 2.53
C MET A 400 -5.45 -36.95 1.40
N GLY A 401 -6.69 -37.43 1.53
CA GLY A 401 -7.33 -38.26 0.52
C GLY A 401 -7.60 -37.51 -0.77
N THR A 402 -7.54 -38.24 -1.89
CA THR A 402 -7.83 -37.75 -3.23
C THR A 402 -8.82 -38.67 -3.94
N GLU A 403 -9.71 -38.08 -4.73
CA GLU A 403 -10.66 -38.79 -5.60
C GLU A 403 -10.49 -38.30 -7.04
N THR A 404 -10.28 -39.23 -7.97
CA THR A 404 -10.18 -38.92 -9.40
C THR A 404 -11.58 -38.97 -10.02
N ALA A 405 -12.14 -37.79 -10.32
CA ALA A 405 -13.45 -37.65 -10.97
C ALA A 405 -13.27 -36.92 -12.30
N ASP A 406 -13.80 -37.50 -13.39
CA ASP A 406 -13.74 -36.95 -14.76
C ASP A 406 -12.32 -36.58 -15.24
N GLY A 407 -11.31 -37.36 -14.84
CA GLY A 407 -9.91 -37.12 -15.21
C GLY A 407 -9.22 -35.98 -14.43
N HIS A 408 -9.86 -35.48 -13.37
CA HIS A 408 -9.30 -34.49 -12.45
C HIS A 408 -9.20 -35.06 -11.03
N THR A 409 -8.04 -34.92 -10.40
CA THR A 409 -7.82 -35.37 -9.04
C THR A 409 -8.22 -34.27 -8.06
N LYS A 410 -9.28 -34.51 -7.26
CA LYS A 410 -9.78 -33.56 -6.26
C LYS A 410 -9.40 -34.02 -4.85
N PRO A 411 -8.94 -33.13 -3.96
CA PRO A 411 -8.78 -33.46 -2.56
C PRO A 411 -10.16 -33.71 -1.93
N THR A 412 -10.29 -34.80 -1.17
CA THR A 412 -11.53 -35.15 -0.46
C THR A 412 -11.66 -34.48 0.90
N TRP A 413 -10.59 -33.81 1.36
CA TRP A 413 -10.46 -33.18 2.67
C TRP A 413 -10.59 -34.16 3.85
N LYS A 414 -10.37 -35.45 3.61
CA LYS A 414 -10.36 -36.53 4.61
C LYS A 414 -8.96 -37.06 4.85
N LEU A 415 -8.64 -37.38 6.10
CA LEU A 415 -7.32 -37.86 6.50
C LEU A 415 -7.21 -39.39 6.44
N ILE A 416 -6.60 -39.91 5.38
CA ILE A 416 -6.43 -41.35 5.15
C ILE A 416 -5.10 -41.89 5.70
N ASP A 417 -5.04 -43.18 6.01
CA ASP A 417 -3.79 -43.87 6.36
C ASP A 417 -2.89 -44.05 5.13
N GLY A 418 -1.59 -43.75 5.29
CA GLY A 418 -0.58 -43.94 4.24
C GLY A 418 0.28 -42.71 3.97
N ILE A 419 1.00 -42.77 2.86
CA ILE A 419 1.95 -41.75 2.40
C ILE A 419 1.54 -41.31 0.99
N CYS A 420 1.33 -40.02 0.78
CA CYS A 420 1.19 -39.47 -0.57
C CYS A 420 2.58 -39.13 -1.13
N ARG A 421 2.96 -39.79 -2.24
CA ARG A 421 4.16 -39.46 -3.05
C ARG A 421 3.82 -38.72 -4.34
N GLU A 422 2.53 -38.51 -4.61
CA GLU A 422 2.03 -37.86 -5.81
C GLU A 422 1.83 -36.36 -5.55
N SER A 423 2.39 -35.51 -6.42
CA SER A 423 2.26 -34.07 -6.30
C SER A 423 1.19 -33.55 -7.25
N LEU A 424 0.12 -32.98 -6.70
CA LEU A 424 -0.95 -32.30 -7.45
C LEU A 424 -0.49 -30.97 -8.10
N ALA A 425 0.81 -30.64 -8.05
CA ALA A 425 1.34 -29.36 -8.53
C ALA A 425 1.07 -29.12 -10.02
N PHE A 426 1.21 -30.14 -10.88
CA PHE A 426 0.94 -30.01 -12.32
C PHE A 426 -0.56 -29.88 -12.63
N GLU A 427 -1.43 -30.60 -11.92
CA GLU A 427 -2.89 -30.45 -12.05
C GLU A 427 -3.36 -29.08 -11.55
N THR A 428 -2.81 -28.60 -10.43
CA THR A 428 -3.08 -27.24 -9.91
C THR A 428 -2.60 -26.18 -10.90
N ALA A 429 -1.38 -26.29 -11.44
CA ALA A 429 -0.85 -25.39 -12.46
C ALA A 429 -1.78 -25.27 -13.68
N LYS A 430 -2.32 -26.40 -14.15
CA LYS A 430 -3.30 -26.46 -15.25
C LYS A 430 -4.60 -25.73 -14.91
N LYS A 431 -5.10 -25.91 -13.68
CA LYS A 431 -6.31 -25.25 -13.17
C LYS A 431 -6.15 -23.74 -13.05
N GLU A 432 -4.98 -23.26 -12.62
CA GLU A 432 -4.63 -21.83 -12.56
C GLU A 432 -4.31 -21.21 -13.94
N GLY A 433 -4.53 -21.96 -15.03
CA GLY A 433 -4.47 -21.45 -16.40
C GLY A 433 -3.07 -21.46 -17.04
N ILE A 434 -2.10 -22.19 -16.49
CA ILE A 434 -0.78 -22.34 -17.12
C ILE A 434 -0.92 -23.16 -18.42
N PRO A 435 -0.39 -22.70 -19.56
CA PRO A 435 -0.51 -23.39 -20.84
C PRO A 435 0.01 -24.83 -20.82
N GLU A 436 -0.79 -25.76 -21.34
CA GLU A 436 -0.51 -27.21 -21.38
C GLU A 436 0.88 -27.57 -21.93
N ALA A 437 1.39 -26.80 -22.90
CA ALA A 437 2.71 -27.01 -23.49
C ALA A 437 3.87 -26.79 -22.50
N ILE A 438 3.69 -25.91 -21.50
CA ILE A 438 4.66 -25.68 -20.42
C ILE A 438 4.59 -26.82 -19.42
N ILE A 439 3.38 -27.26 -19.07
CA ILE A 439 3.14 -28.36 -18.11
C ILE A 439 3.74 -29.66 -18.63
N ARG A 440 3.41 -30.06 -19.87
CA ARG A 440 3.99 -31.24 -20.52
C ARG A 440 5.53 -31.19 -20.55
N ARG A 441 6.11 -30.00 -20.79
CA ARG A 441 7.56 -29.83 -20.75
C ARG A 441 8.14 -29.95 -19.35
N ALA A 442 7.42 -29.51 -18.32
CA ALA A 442 7.82 -29.67 -16.93
C ALA A 442 7.74 -31.13 -16.46
N GLU A 443 6.73 -31.88 -16.90
CA GLU A 443 6.60 -33.34 -16.68
C GLU A 443 7.77 -34.11 -17.31
N GLU A 444 8.11 -33.84 -18.59
CA GLU A 444 9.28 -34.40 -19.27
C GLU A 444 10.58 -34.19 -18.46
N LEU A 445 10.77 -32.96 -17.94
CA LEU A 445 11.94 -32.62 -17.12
C LEU A 445 11.92 -33.34 -15.77
N TYR A 446 10.77 -33.40 -15.09
CA TYR A 446 10.62 -34.09 -13.81
C TYR A 446 10.95 -35.58 -13.91
N HIS A 447 10.42 -36.28 -14.93
CA HIS A 447 10.76 -37.68 -15.19
C HIS A 447 12.24 -37.89 -15.50
N SER A 448 12.90 -36.96 -16.21
CA SER A 448 14.34 -37.04 -16.51
C SER A 448 15.24 -36.92 -15.27
N ILE A 449 14.76 -36.23 -14.22
CA ILE A 449 15.50 -36.03 -12.97
C ILE A 449 15.33 -37.26 -12.07
N ASN A 450 14.09 -37.71 -11.82
CA ASN A 450 13.84 -38.89 -11.00
C ASN A 450 14.41 -40.19 -11.62
N GLY A 451 14.45 -40.29 -12.95
CA GLY A 451 14.99 -41.47 -13.64
C GLY A 451 16.49 -41.72 -13.47
N ARG A 452 17.27 -40.73 -13.00
CA ARG A 452 18.73 -40.89 -12.81
C ARG A 452 19.14 -41.53 -11.47
N ALA A 453 18.23 -41.64 -10.51
CA ALA A 453 18.55 -42.13 -9.16
C ALA A 453 18.78 -43.66 -9.06
N CYS A 454 18.51 -44.43 -10.12
CA CYS A 454 18.49 -45.90 -10.07
C CYS A 454 19.56 -46.62 -10.94
N SER A 455 20.63 -45.93 -11.36
CA SER A 455 21.57 -46.48 -12.36
C SER A 455 23.07 -46.23 -12.10
N GLU A 456 23.54 -46.32 -10.86
CA GLU A 456 24.98 -46.39 -10.54
C GLU A 456 25.27 -47.46 -9.48
N ASN A 457 25.34 -48.74 -9.90
CA ASN A 457 25.96 -49.83 -9.13
C ASN A 457 26.15 -51.08 -10.01
N ASP A 458 27.10 -51.05 -10.96
CA ASP A 458 27.77 -52.26 -11.46
C ASP A 458 28.95 -51.92 -12.41
N MET A 459 30.18 -51.84 -11.90
CA MET A 459 31.34 -52.60 -12.42
C MET A 459 32.65 -52.34 -11.67
N LYS A 460 33.17 -53.44 -11.08
CA LYS A 460 34.59 -53.83 -10.94
C LYS A 460 35.55 -53.01 -10.07
N ILE A 461 35.78 -53.60 -8.90
CA ILE A 461 36.98 -53.49 -8.04
C ILE A 461 38.26 -53.88 -8.81
N GLY A 462 39.36 -53.16 -8.55
CA GLY A 462 40.73 -53.51 -8.94
C GLY A 462 41.75 -52.80 -8.05
N ASN A 463 42.51 -53.55 -7.25
CA ASN A 463 43.36 -53.04 -6.16
C ASN A 463 44.60 -52.25 -6.64
N LEU A 464 45.04 -51.27 -5.83
CA LEU A 464 46.34 -51.29 -5.12
C LEU A 464 46.56 -50.00 -4.30
N SER A 465 47.12 -50.16 -3.09
CA SER A 465 47.58 -49.13 -2.13
C SER A 465 49.04 -49.46 -1.73
N PRO A 466 49.70 -48.84 -0.73
CA PRO A 466 49.46 -47.60 0.02
C PRO A 466 50.70 -46.67 0.11
N ASP A 467 50.57 -45.51 0.76
CA ASP A 467 51.49 -44.89 1.77
C ASP A 467 51.09 -43.41 1.96
N SER A 468 51.37 -42.69 3.05
CA SER A 468 51.64 -42.90 4.48
C SER A 468 51.96 -41.49 5.01
N GLY A 469 51.52 -41.13 6.22
CA GLY A 469 51.75 -39.77 6.76
C GLY A 469 50.85 -39.48 7.95
N VAL A 470 51.45 -39.45 9.15
CA VAL A 470 50.77 -39.34 10.46
C VAL A 470 51.07 -37.96 11.09
N ASP A 471 50.39 -37.66 12.20
CA ASP A 471 50.47 -36.49 13.08
C ASP A 471 49.54 -35.30 12.72
N GLY A 472 48.89 -34.62 13.68
CA GLY A 472 48.86 -34.84 15.13
C GLY A 472 48.00 -33.77 15.83
N PHE A 473 47.48 -34.07 17.03
CA PHE A 473 46.71 -33.15 17.87
C PHE A 473 47.60 -32.02 18.45
N ASP A 474 47.10 -30.78 18.62
CA ASP A 474 46.56 -30.28 19.91
C ASP A 474 46.28 -28.76 19.93
N GLU A 475 45.45 -28.33 20.89
CA GLU A 475 45.21 -26.92 21.24
C GLU A 475 46.35 -26.33 22.10
N ALA A 476 46.62 -25.01 22.01
CA ALA A 476 46.67 -24.10 23.17
C ALA A 476 47.18 -22.67 22.87
N ASN A 477 46.51 -21.69 23.51
CA ASN A 477 47.03 -20.46 24.13
C ASN A 477 47.94 -19.46 23.38
N ASP A 478 47.35 -18.26 23.19
CA ASP A 478 47.73 -17.03 23.92
C ASP A 478 49.23 -16.71 24.12
N SER A 479 49.72 -15.62 23.50
CA SER A 479 50.22 -14.46 24.27
C SER A 479 50.81 -13.29 23.48
N LEU A 480 50.47 -12.08 23.95
CA LEU A 480 51.33 -10.89 24.12
C LEU A 480 51.91 -10.08 22.92
N ARG A 481 51.42 -8.83 22.86
CA ARG A 481 52.16 -7.53 22.94
C ARG A 481 52.37 -6.64 21.69
N ARG A 482 51.73 -5.47 21.81
CA ARG A 482 52.28 -4.09 21.70
C ARG A 482 53.00 -3.67 20.41
N THR A 483 52.44 -2.63 19.78
CA THR A 483 53.20 -1.36 19.66
C THR A 483 52.28 -0.16 19.92
N SER A 484 52.85 0.93 20.44
CA SER A 484 52.16 2.13 20.91
C SER A 484 52.56 3.36 20.09
N ASN A 485 51.61 4.30 19.92
CA ASN A 485 51.74 5.76 19.75
C ASN A 485 50.34 6.32 20.09
N GLY A 486 50.07 7.33 20.93
CA GLY A 486 50.90 8.46 21.40
C GLY A 486 50.82 9.62 20.40
N SER A 487 50.23 10.80 20.67
CA SER A 487 49.45 11.33 21.82
C SER A 487 48.27 12.19 21.26
N THR A 488 47.41 12.95 21.97
CA THR A 488 47.45 13.61 23.31
C THR A 488 46.01 13.78 23.86
N HIS A 489 45.80 14.49 24.97
CA HIS A 489 44.50 14.63 25.66
C HIS A 489 43.65 15.84 25.24
N ALA A 490 42.33 15.64 25.18
CA ALA A 490 41.32 16.57 25.67
C ALA A 490 40.21 15.76 26.37
N SER A 491 39.76 16.23 27.54
CA SER A 491 38.79 15.51 28.38
C SER A 491 37.37 16.01 28.14
N ASP A 492 36.70 15.48 27.13
CA ASP A 492 35.28 15.75 26.90
C ASP A 492 34.43 14.76 27.70
N THR A 493 33.71 15.29 28.70
CA THR A 493 32.57 14.61 29.33
C THR A 493 31.46 14.41 28.31
N LEU A 494 31.50 13.28 27.60
CA LEU A 494 30.51 12.87 26.59
C LEU A 494 29.08 13.01 27.14
N ASN A 495 28.21 13.64 26.35
CA ASN A 495 26.81 13.80 26.72
C ASN A 495 26.12 12.42 26.78
N PRO A 496 25.11 12.21 27.66
CA PRO A 496 24.37 10.95 27.70
C PRO A 496 23.75 10.54 26.34
N SER A 497 23.45 11.52 25.48
CA SER A 497 22.98 11.30 24.11
C SER A 497 24.04 10.73 23.16
N GLU A 498 25.32 11.08 23.35
CA GLU A 498 26.43 10.60 22.52
C GLU A 498 26.86 9.19 22.92
N ILE A 499 26.71 8.84 24.21
CA ILE A 499 26.92 7.48 24.71
C ILE A 499 25.88 6.53 24.10
N LEU A 500 24.59 6.90 24.16
CA LEU A 500 23.51 6.13 23.55
C LEU A 500 23.70 5.94 22.03
N GLN A 501 24.16 6.98 21.32
CA GLN A 501 24.45 6.91 19.89
C GLN A 501 25.58 5.91 19.58
N LYS A 502 26.67 5.91 20.37
CA LYS A 502 27.77 4.94 20.22
C LYS A 502 27.37 3.50 20.59
N GLU A 503 26.51 3.32 21.59
CA GLU A 503 25.98 1.98 21.95
C GLU A 503 25.10 1.42 20.82
N VAL A 504 24.21 2.24 20.26
CA VAL A 504 23.39 1.87 19.09
C VAL A 504 24.28 1.58 17.88
N GLU A 505 25.27 2.44 17.59
CA GLU A 505 26.21 2.23 16.49
C GLU A 505 26.95 0.88 16.61
N ASN A 506 27.54 0.58 17.76
CA ASN A 506 28.20 -0.70 18.01
C ASN A 506 27.23 -1.90 17.91
N ALA A 507 26.01 -1.77 18.42
CA ALA A 507 25.00 -2.82 18.32
C ALA A 507 24.63 -3.10 16.86
N VAL A 508 24.45 -2.05 16.05
CA VAL A 508 24.12 -2.13 14.62
C VAL A 508 25.28 -2.74 13.83
N ILE A 509 26.54 -2.32 14.07
CA ILE A 509 27.73 -2.89 13.43
C ILE A 509 27.79 -4.41 13.68
N ILE A 510 27.69 -4.86 14.93
CA ILE A 510 27.74 -6.29 15.28
C ILE A 510 26.64 -7.08 14.59
N VAL A 511 25.43 -6.53 14.53
CA VAL A 511 24.25 -7.17 13.94
C VAL A 511 24.38 -7.28 12.42
N CYS A 512 24.74 -6.18 11.75
CA CYS A 512 24.92 -6.13 10.30
C CYS A 512 26.13 -6.96 9.84
N GLN A 513 27.28 -6.87 10.52
CA GLN A 513 28.46 -7.69 10.20
C GLN A 513 28.15 -9.18 10.33
N LYS A 514 27.51 -9.62 11.42
CA LYS A 514 27.15 -11.03 11.61
C LYS A 514 26.25 -11.55 10.48
N LYS A 515 25.28 -10.74 10.02
CA LYS A 515 24.37 -11.12 8.93
C LYS A 515 25.05 -11.07 7.55
N LEU A 516 25.88 -10.06 7.28
CA LEU A 516 26.64 -9.98 6.02
C LEU A 516 27.64 -11.13 5.90
N ILE A 517 28.33 -11.53 6.99
CA ILE A 517 29.19 -12.72 7.00
C ILE A 517 28.39 -14.00 6.75
N GLU A 518 27.16 -14.11 7.26
CA GLU A 518 26.27 -15.25 6.99
C GLU A 518 25.86 -15.31 5.50
N LEU A 519 25.52 -14.17 4.89
CA LEU A 519 25.11 -14.07 3.49
C LEU A 519 26.27 -14.28 2.49
N TYR A 520 27.45 -13.71 2.78
CA TYR A 520 28.60 -13.74 1.86
C TYR A 520 29.48 -14.99 1.98
N LYS A 521 29.28 -15.85 2.98
CA LYS A 521 29.98 -17.15 3.15
C LYS A 521 29.87 -18.12 1.97
N LYS A 522 29.07 -17.83 0.93
CA LYS A 522 28.98 -18.60 -0.33
C LYS A 522 29.77 -18.03 -1.52
N LYS A 523 30.33 -16.80 -1.46
CA LYS A 523 31.15 -16.23 -2.54
C LYS A 523 32.23 -15.26 -2.02
N SER A 524 33.50 -15.68 -2.18
CA SER A 524 34.72 -14.87 -2.08
C SER A 524 35.01 -14.16 -0.74
N LEU A 525 36.15 -14.48 -0.13
CA LEU A 525 36.64 -13.87 1.11
C LEU A 525 37.45 -12.57 0.89
N SER A 526 37.41 -11.99 -0.33
CA SER A 526 38.37 -10.96 -0.77
C SER A 526 37.85 -9.52 -0.80
N GLU A 527 36.54 -9.29 -0.60
CA GLU A 527 35.93 -7.95 -0.62
C GLU A 527 34.98 -7.71 0.58
N LEU A 528 35.38 -8.14 1.77
CA LEU A 528 34.79 -7.64 3.01
C LEU A 528 35.40 -6.27 3.33
N ALA A 529 34.91 -5.25 2.62
CA ALA A 529 35.05 -3.87 3.10
C ALA A 529 34.44 -3.78 4.51
N GLU A 530 35.13 -3.10 5.43
CA GLU A 530 34.59 -2.86 6.77
C GLU A 530 33.20 -2.23 6.65
N VAL A 531 32.24 -2.73 7.42
CA VAL A 531 30.87 -2.20 7.43
C VAL A 531 30.90 -0.79 8.02
N ALA A 532 31.10 0.19 7.14
CA ALA A 532 31.20 1.60 7.49
C ALA A 532 29.80 2.14 7.84
N CYS A 533 29.47 2.07 9.13
CA CYS A 533 28.45 2.93 9.72
C CYS A 533 28.87 4.39 9.54
N VAL A 534 27.98 5.21 9.00
CA VAL A 534 28.21 6.66 8.88
C VAL A 534 27.07 7.40 9.56
N MET A 535 27.43 8.28 10.50
CA MET A 535 26.49 9.17 11.16
C MET A 535 26.33 10.47 10.35
N VAL A 536 25.09 10.97 10.29
CA VAL A 536 24.72 12.28 9.73
C VAL A 536 24.19 13.15 10.86
N GLY A 537 24.98 14.16 11.24
CA GLY A 537 24.68 15.10 12.29
C GLY A 537 23.51 16.04 11.97
N ALA A 538 23.11 16.83 12.97
CA ALA A 538 22.06 17.83 12.80
C ALA A 538 22.43 18.81 11.68
N LYS A 539 21.54 18.96 10.68
CA LYS A 539 21.70 19.81 9.47
C LYS A 539 22.72 19.34 8.43
N GLU A 540 23.46 18.26 8.66
CA GLU A 540 24.34 17.65 7.64
C GLU A 540 23.54 16.85 6.60
N GLN A 541 24.05 16.66 5.37
CA GLN A 541 23.45 15.77 4.37
C GLN A 541 24.38 14.58 4.11
N PRO A 542 23.84 13.38 3.83
CA PRO A 542 24.67 12.24 3.44
C PRO A 542 25.37 12.53 2.10
N PRO A 543 26.55 11.93 1.85
CA PRO A 543 27.33 12.16 0.64
C PRO A 543 26.56 11.74 -0.63
N PRO A 544 26.81 12.39 -1.78
CA PRO A 544 26.07 12.14 -3.02
C PRO A 544 26.30 10.72 -3.59
N SER A 545 27.28 9.97 -3.09
CA SER A 545 27.48 8.54 -3.36
C SER A 545 26.35 7.64 -2.84
N THR A 546 25.44 8.15 -2.00
CA THR A 546 24.26 7.41 -1.51
C THR A 546 23.05 7.49 -2.44
N ILE A 547 23.13 8.24 -3.54
CA ILE A 547 22.03 8.41 -4.50
C ILE A 547 21.99 7.18 -5.43
N GLY A 548 20.91 6.38 -5.34
CA GLY A 548 20.73 5.15 -6.11
C GLY A 548 21.36 3.90 -5.47
N ALA A 549 21.95 4.02 -4.27
CA ALA A 549 22.50 2.91 -3.52
C ALA A 549 21.54 2.49 -2.39
N SER A 550 21.10 1.23 -2.40
CA SER A 550 20.23 0.70 -1.35
C SER A 550 20.91 0.82 0.01
N SER A 551 20.24 1.50 0.94
CA SER A 551 20.79 1.88 2.24
C SER A 551 19.78 1.61 3.35
N VAL A 552 20.26 1.11 4.48
CA VAL A 552 19.46 0.99 5.71
C VAL A 552 19.86 2.13 6.63
N TYR A 553 18.89 2.84 7.19
CA TYR A 553 19.11 3.98 8.06
C TYR A 553 18.29 3.86 9.36
N ILE A 554 18.83 4.48 10.41
CA ILE A 554 18.25 4.56 11.74
C ILE A 554 18.17 6.03 12.10
N LEU A 555 16.95 6.47 12.39
CA LEU A 555 16.59 7.83 12.74
C LEU A 555 16.39 7.91 14.26
N PHE A 556 17.17 8.74 14.92
CA PHE A 556 17.00 9.07 16.33
C PHE A 556 15.90 10.14 16.47
N ARG A 557 14.76 9.77 17.05
CA ARG A 557 13.64 10.69 17.26
C ARG A 557 13.75 11.43 18.60
N PRO A 558 13.19 12.65 18.73
CA PRO A 558 13.17 13.40 20.00
C PRO A 558 12.46 12.69 21.15
N ASP A 559 11.55 11.76 20.86
CA ASP A 559 10.80 10.95 21.85
C ASP A 559 11.59 9.74 22.37
N LYS A 560 12.92 9.73 22.20
CA LYS A 560 13.86 8.64 22.54
C LYS A 560 13.57 7.30 21.84
N LYS A 561 12.77 7.29 20.77
CA LYS A 561 12.53 6.10 19.95
C LYS A 561 13.46 6.07 18.75
N LEU A 562 13.89 4.88 18.37
CA LEU A 562 14.61 4.63 17.12
C LEU A 562 13.60 4.28 16.02
N TYR A 563 13.74 4.88 14.85
CA TYR A 563 13.01 4.49 13.64
C TYR A 563 14.00 3.90 12.63
N VAL A 564 13.87 2.61 12.35
CA VAL A 564 14.65 1.92 11.30
C VAL A 564 13.88 2.01 9.99
N GLY A 565 14.58 2.25 8.88
CA GLY A 565 14.01 2.28 7.54
C GLY A 565 15.03 1.89 6.46
N GLN A 566 14.56 1.36 5.33
CA GLN A 566 15.37 1.23 4.11
C GLN A 566 15.02 2.30 3.06
N THR A 567 15.97 2.64 2.18
CA THR A 567 15.77 3.54 1.03
C THR A 567 16.88 3.43 -0.01
N ASP A 568 16.60 3.79 -1.26
CA ASP A 568 17.61 3.96 -2.33
C ASP A 568 17.94 5.44 -2.60
N ASP A 569 17.25 6.38 -1.93
CA ASP A 569 17.52 7.81 -1.95
C ASP A 569 17.54 8.34 -0.52
N LEU A 570 18.68 8.18 0.15
CA LEU A 570 18.87 8.61 1.52
C LEU A 570 18.79 10.14 1.66
N VAL A 571 19.24 10.89 0.66
CA VAL A 571 19.21 12.37 0.67
C VAL A 571 17.77 12.88 0.68
N GLY A 572 16.92 12.38 -0.23
CA GLY A 572 15.50 12.72 -0.27
C GLY A 572 14.75 12.27 0.99
N ARG A 573 15.08 11.08 1.51
CA ARG A 573 14.45 10.53 2.73
C ARG A 573 14.79 11.34 3.98
N VAL A 574 16.05 11.73 4.18
CA VAL A 574 16.47 12.63 5.27
C VAL A 574 15.77 13.99 5.17
N ARG A 575 15.66 14.56 3.97
CA ARG A 575 14.95 15.84 3.73
C ARG A 575 13.47 15.74 4.10
N ALA A 576 12.78 14.67 3.69
CA ALA A 576 11.35 14.45 3.96
C ALA A 576 11.02 14.13 5.42
N HIS A 577 11.98 13.62 6.20
CA HIS A 577 11.82 13.47 7.65
C HIS A 577 12.11 14.77 8.40
N ARG A 578 13.13 15.55 7.99
CA ARG A 578 13.47 16.85 8.61
C ARG A 578 12.49 17.97 8.31
N SER A 579 11.69 17.86 7.25
CA SER A 579 10.59 18.79 6.95
C SER A 579 9.34 18.58 7.82
N LYS A 580 9.38 17.68 8.81
CA LYS A 580 8.30 17.46 9.78
C LYS A 580 8.57 18.25 11.06
N GLU A 581 7.50 18.81 11.62
CA GLU A 581 7.56 19.63 12.83
C GLU A 581 8.22 18.87 13.99
N GLY A 582 9.20 19.50 14.65
CA GLY A 582 10.01 18.90 15.72
C GLY A 582 11.16 17.97 15.27
N MET A 583 11.31 17.67 13.98
CA MET A 583 12.33 16.73 13.46
C MET A 583 13.53 17.40 12.77
N GLU A 584 13.59 18.73 12.77
CA GLU A 584 14.57 19.54 12.01
C GLU A 584 16.04 19.19 12.32
N ASN A 585 16.35 18.91 13.59
CA ASN A 585 17.70 18.58 14.08
C ASN A 585 17.93 17.07 14.24
N ALA A 586 17.07 16.21 13.70
CA ALA A 586 17.19 14.76 13.89
C ALA A 586 18.48 14.21 13.25
N THR A 587 19.16 13.33 13.99
CA THR A 587 20.37 12.62 13.55
C THR A 587 20.02 11.27 12.93
N TYR A 588 20.88 10.81 12.02
CA TYR A 588 20.72 9.54 11.32
C TYR A 588 22.01 8.74 11.40
N LEU A 589 21.90 7.42 11.51
CA LEU A 589 22.98 6.46 11.30
C LEU A 589 22.60 5.63 10.08
N TYR A 590 23.49 5.43 9.11
CA TYR A 590 23.18 4.62 7.93
C TYR A 590 24.32 3.68 7.53
N ILE A 591 23.93 2.63 6.80
CA ILE A 591 24.81 1.64 6.16
C ILE A 591 24.36 1.47 4.71
N VAL A 592 25.31 1.55 3.77
CA VAL A 592 25.08 1.23 2.36
C VAL A 592 25.22 -0.28 2.16
N VAL A 593 24.27 -0.89 1.44
CA VAL A 593 24.22 -2.35 1.24
C VAL A 593 23.97 -2.73 -0.23
N PRO A 594 24.47 -3.89 -0.68
CA PRO A 594 24.34 -4.33 -2.07
C PRO A 594 22.92 -4.84 -2.39
N GLY A 595 22.00 -3.90 -2.62
CA GLY A 595 20.67 -4.14 -3.18
C GLY A 595 19.52 -4.25 -2.18
N LYS A 596 18.30 -4.00 -2.68
CA LYS A 596 17.07 -3.85 -1.88
C LYS A 596 16.70 -5.08 -1.05
N SER A 597 16.93 -6.29 -1.56
CA SER A 597 16.61 -7.52 -0.80
C SER A 597 17.43 -7.59 0.49
N VAL A 598 18.72 -7.26 0.42
CA VAL A 598 19.62 -7.25 1.58
C VAL A 598 19.24 -6.11 2.53
N ALA A 599 18.86 -4.94 2.00
CA ALA A 599 18.34 -3.83 2.81
C ALA A 599 17.07 -4.21 3.60
N SER A 600 16.12 -4.90 2.96
CA SER A 600 14.86 -5.30 3.57
C SER A 600 15.02 -6.39 4.63
N GLU A 601 15.93 -7.35 4.41
CA GLU A 601 16.30 -8.35 5.43
C GLU A 601 16.97 -7.69 6.64
N LEU A 602 17.89 -6.74 6.42
CA LEU A 602 18.59 -6.04 7.48
C LEU A 602 17.69 -5.07 8.25
N GLU A 603 16.76 -4.37 7.58
CA GLU A 603 15.71 -3.56 8.23
C GLU A 603 14.88 -4.43 9.18
N THR A 604 14.34 -5.55 8.69
CA THR A 604 13.54 -6.49 9.48
C THR A 604 14.33 -7.06 10.66
N LEU A 605 15.61 -7.36 10.45
CA LEU A 605 16.47 -7.94 11.47
C LEU A 605 16.86 -6.91 12.55
N LEU A 606 17.15 -5.66 12.18
CA LEU A 606 17.42 -4.56 13.11
C LEU A 606 16.17 -4.21 13.95
N ILE A 607 14.98 -4.14 13.34
CA ILE A 607 13.71 -3.92 14.05
C ILE A 607 13.49 -4.99 15.13
N ASN A 608 13.83 -6.25 14.86
CA ASN A 608 13.63 -7.37 15.79
C ASN A 608 14.75 -7.54 16.84
N GLN A 609 15.98 -7.10 16.55
CA GLN A 609 17.15 -7.31 17.43
C GLN A 609 17.56 -6.09 18.26
N LEU A 610 17.34 -4.86 17.79
CA LEU A 610 17.66 -3.66 18.57
C LEU A 610 16.88 -3.59 19.91
N PRO A 611 15.56 -3.86 19.97
CA PRO A 611 14.82 -3.86 21.25
C PRO A 611 15.24 -4.95 22.24
N ARG A 612 16.08 -5.92 21.82
CA ARG A 612 16.61 -6.99 22.69
C ARG A 612 17.97 -6.63 23.30
N ARG A 613 18.53 -5.46 23.01
CA ARG A 613 19.88 -5.03 23.44
C ARG A 613 19.90 -3.82 24.38
N GLY A 614 18.74 -3.26 24.73
CA GLY A 614 18.59 -2.10 25.61
C GLY A 614 17.42 -1.24 25.19
#